data_AF-A0A816M360-F1
#
_entry.id   AF-A0A816M360-F1
#
_cell.length_a   1.000
_cell.length_b   1.000
_cell.length_c   1.000
_cell.angle_alpha   90.00
_cell.angle_beta   90.00
_cell.angle_gamma   90.00
#
_symmetry.space_group_name_H-M   'P 1'
#
loop_
_entity.id
_entity.type
_entity.pdbx_description
1 polymer ?
#
loop_
_entity_poly.entity_id
_entity_poly.type
_entity_poly.pdbx_seq_one_letter_code
_entity_poly.pdbx_strand_id
1 'polypeptide(L)'
;MRARLYLNGDGNARRTHMSLFFVLMRGPNDAILKFPFNYEVTFCLYDQTPEQRHIIDSFRPDIRSSNFQRPRLEMNIASGIPKFFPLAMIQQADNPYVRDDTMFIKVMVDFNDMPKTLLPYALILNPGFPMHVQQLLIKQEAERRAQQQQQQQQQQPQPGSISINLPIVPEPLESQEPVEIDLDEDNWKGRQSST
;
A
#
# COMPACT_ATOMS: atom_id res chain seq x y z
N MET A 1 10.75 1.27 16.69
CA MET A 1 9.94 0.19 16.06
C MET A 1 10.54 -1.15 16.46
N ARG A 2 9.76 -2.23 16.50
CA ARG A 2 10.27 -3.60 16.71
C ARG A 2 9.44 -4.63 15.94
N ALA A 3 9.97 -5.85 15.84
CA ALA A 3 9.22 -7.02 15.40
C ALA A 3 8.77 -7.84 16.62
N ARG A 4 7.68 -8.59 16.47
CA ARG A 4 7.22 -9.61 17.40
C ARG A 4 6.92 -10.89 16.63
N LEU A 5 7.58 -11.97 17.01
CA LEU A 5 7.46 -13.28 16.38
C LEU A 5 6.74 -14.25 17.33
N TYR A 6 5.80 -15.02 16.79
CA TYR A 6 5.19 -16.16 17.47
C TYR A 6 5.52 -17.43 16.68
N LEU A 7 6.52 -18.17 17.18
CA LEU A 7 7.01 -19.39 16.52
C LEU A 7 5.92 -20.46 16.36
N ASN A 8 4.98 -20.56 17.30
CA ASN A 8 3.86 -21.51 17.21
C ASN A 8 2.54 -20.83 16.79
N GLY A 9 2.63 -19.65 16.17
CA GLY A 9 1.50 -18.86 15.70
C GLY A 9 0.69 -18.15 16.80
N ASP A 10 -0.12 -17.19 16.36
CA ASP A 10 -1.03 -16.41 17.19
C ASP A 10 -2.48 -16.43 16.63
N GLY A 11 -3.46 -16.24 17.50
CA GLY A 11 -4.88 -16.18 17.12
C GLY A 11 -5.34 -17.40 16.30
N ASN A 12 -5.93 -17.13 15.13
CA ASN A 12 -6.44 -18.17 14.21
C ASN A 12 -5.33 -18.91 13.43
N ALA A 13 -4.07 -18.50 13.56
CA ALA A 13 -2.92 -19.12 12.92
C ALA A 13 -2.13 -20.03 13.86
N ARG A 14 -2.49 -20.05 15.16
CA ARG A 14 -1.85 -20.86 16.19
C ARG A 14 -1.74 -22.33 15.78
N ARG A 15 -0.57 -22.94 16.00
CA ARG A 15 -0.21 -24.32 15.65
C ARG A 15 -0.26 -24.69 14.17
N THR A 16 -0.51 -23.73 13.28
CA THR A 16 -0.52 -23.99 11.82
C THR A 16 0.52 -23.16 11.08
N HIS A 17 0.73 -21.91 11.49
CA HIS A 17 1.68 -20.99 10.89
C HIS A 17 2.50 -20.29 11.96
N MET A 18 3.70 -19.87 11.60
CA MET A 18 4.45 -18.86 12.31
C MET A 18 3.83 -17.49 12.00
N SER A 19 3.63 -16.67 13.04
CA SER A 19 3.02 -15.34 12.92
C SER A 19 4.06 -14.26 13.18
N LEU A 20 4.12 -13.25 12.31
CA LEU A 20 5.08 -12.16 12.40
C LEU A 20 4.37 -10.81 12.40
N PHE A 21 4.68 -9.99 13.39
CA PHE A 21 4.05 -8.69 13.61
C PHE A 21 5.07 -7.57 13.72
N PHE A 22 4.67 -6.41 13.24
CA PHE A 22 5.35 -5.15 13.42
C PHE A 22 4.71 -4.39 14.59
N VAL A 23 5.55 -3.71 15.37
CA VAL A 23 5.12 -2.91 16.51
C VAL A 23 5.72 -1.51 16.41
N LEU A 24 4.84 -0.53 16.34
CA LEU A 24 5.20 0.87 16.49
C LEU A 24 5.47 1.15 17.97
N MET A 25 6.68 1.62 18.27
CA MET A 25 7.15 1.91 19.63
C MET A 25 7.21 3.42 19.80
N ARG A 26 6.96 3.91 21.01
CA ARG A 26 7.18 5.32 21.35
C ARG A 26 8.66 5.66 21.21
N GLY A 27 8.96 6.69 20.44
CA GLY A 27 10.28 7.24 20.25
C GLY A 27 10.49 8.56 21.01
N PRO A 28 11.74 8.93 21.32
CA PRO A 28 12.04 10.24 21.93
C PRO A 28 11.69 11.40 20.98
N ASN A 29 11.70 11.16 19.67
CA ASN A 29 11.51 12.18 18.64
C ASN A 29 10.09 12.17 18.03
N ASP A 30 9.12 11.49 18.64
CA ASP A 30 7.74 11.36 18.10
C ASP A 30 7.03 12.72 17.89
N ALA A 31 7.50 13.80 18.52
CA ALA A 31 6.94 15.13 18.32
C ALA A 31 7.18 15.71 16.92
N ILE A 32 8.25 15.26 16.23
CA ILE A 32 8.63 15.75 14.89
C ILE A 32 8.39 14.72 13.78
N LEU A 33 7.91 13.52 14.13
CA LEU A 33 7.61 12.46 13.17
C LEU A 33 6.18 12.59 12.64
N LYS A 34 5.97 12.15 11.39
CA LYS A 34 4.66 12.10 10.75
C LYS A 34 3.83 10.95 11.34
N PHE A 35 2.59 11.23 11.70
CA PHE A 35 1.58 10.24 12.08
C PHE A 35 0.25 10.50 11.34
N PRO A 36 -0.58 9.47 11.09
CA PRO A 36 -0.32 8.04 11.38
C PRO A 36 0.84 7.48 10.55
N PHE A 37 1.51 6.47 11.09
CA PHE A 37 2.55 5.73 10.38
C PHE A 37 1.95 5.08 9.14
N ASN A 38 2.42 5.45 7.96
CA ASN A 38 1.81 5.06 6.68
C ASN A 38 2.82 4.47 5.68
N TYR A 39 3.96 4.00 6.16
CA TYR A 39 5.01 3.40 5.35
C TYR A 39 4.76 1.90 5.16
N GLU A 40 4.98 1.39 3.95
CA GLU A 40 4.85 -0.05 3.68
C GLU A 40 5.89 -0.82 4.51
N VAL A 41 5.44 -1.92 5.14
CA VAL A 41 6.32 -2.79 5.92
C VAL A 41 6.43 -4.12 5.21
N THR A 42 7.65 -4.54 4.94
CA THR A 42 7.95 -5.81 4.28
C THR A 42 8.72 -6.71 5.24
N PHE A 43 8.25 -7.93 5.40
CA PHE A 43 8.95 -8.99 6.10
C PHE A 43 9.65 -9.91 5.11
N CYS A 44 10.83 -10.37 5.48
CA CYS A 44 11.62 -11.32 4.71
C CYS A 44 12.17 -12.40 5.65
N LEU A 45 11.82 -13.66 5.38
CA LEU A 45 12.45 -14.83 5.98
C LEU A 45 13.49 -15.36 5.00
N TYR A 46 14.74 -15.42 5.44
CA TYR A 46 15.83 -15.86 4.58
C TYR A 46 15.82 -17.37 4.38
N ASP A 47 15.82 -17.73 3.10
CA ASP A 47 16.35 -19.00 2.62
C ASP A 47 17.88 -19.00 2.79
N GLN A 48 18.41 -19.99 3.49
CA GLN A 48 19.82 -20.14 3.82
C GLN A 48 20.57 -21.06 2.84
N THR A 49 19.95 -21.45 1.73
CA THR A 49 20.59 -22.21 0.66
C THR A 49 21.10 -21.28 -0.46
N PRO A 50 21.92 -21.80 -1.41
CA PRO A 50 22.36 -21.03 -2.57
C PRO A 50 21.20 -20.54 -3.46
N GLU A 51 20.02 -21.17 -3.38
CA GLU A 51 18.86 -20.80 -4.18
C GLU A 51 18.21 -19.47 -3.76
N GLN A 52 18.44 -19.01 -2.52
CA GLN A 52 17.99 -17.71 -2.00
C GLN A 52 16.49 -17.42 -2.23
N ARG A 53 15.63 -18.45 -2.15
CA ARG A 53 14.17 -18.33 -2.32
C ARG A 53 13.51 -17.82 -1.03
N HIS A 54 13.85 -16.59 -0.66
CA HIS A 54 13.34 -15.95 0.55
C HIS A 54 11.82 -15.82 0.51
N ILE A 55 11.17 -15.99 1.67
CA ILE A 55 9.74 -15.72 1.81
C ILE A 55 9.55 -14.25 2.14
N ILE A 56 8.86 -13.55 1.27
CA ILE A 56 8.64 -12.11 1.36
C ILE A 56 7.14 -11.86 1.39
N ASP A 57 6.69 -11.09 2.38
CA ASP A 57 5.31 -10.64 2.45
C ASP A 57 5.27 -9.23 3.03
N SER A 58 4.35 -8.39 2.53
CA SER A 58 4.26 -6.99 2.93
C SER A 58 2.84 -6.60 3.29
N PHE A 59 2.73 -5.55 4.08
CA PHE A 59 1.46 -4.91 4.32
C PHE A 59 1.61 -3.39 4.36
N ARG A 60 0.58 -2.70 3.91
CA ARG A 60 0.44 -1.25 4.10
C ARG A 60 -0.39 -0.98 5.35
N PRO A 61 0.13 -0.22 6.33
CA PRO A 61 -0.63 0.19 7.50
C PRO A 61 -1.98 0.85 7.15
N ASP A 62 -3.07 0.39 7.77
CA ASP A 62 -4.35 1.12 7.68
C ASP A 62 -4.28 2.36 8.57
N ILE A 63 -4.29 3.54 7.95
CA ILE A 63 -4.21 4.84 8.63
C ILE A 63 -5.38 5.09 9.60
N ARG A 64 -6.50 4.37 9.45
CA ARG A 64 -7.65 4.47 10.35
C ARG A 64 -7.46 3.62 11.61
N SER A 65 -6.54 2.66 11.59
CA SER A 65 -6.24 1.82 12.74
C SER A 65 -5.49 2.59 13.82
N SER A 66 -5.89 2.41 15.07
CA SER A 66 -5.21 2.97 16.24
C SER A 66 -3.78 2.43 16.40
N ASN A 67 -3.49 1.25 15.82
CA ASN A 67 -2.19 0.57 15.93
C ASN A 67 -1.04 1.35 15.27
N PHE A 68 -1.37 2.24 14.32
CA PHE A 68 -0.39 3.05 13.59
C PHE A 68 -0.46 4.54 13.93
N GLN A 69 -1.30 4.92 14.90
CA GLN A 69 -1.34 6.28 15.42
C GLN A 69 -0.11 6.58 16.26
N ARG A 70 0.10 7.86 16.58
CA ARG A 70 1.18 8.29 17.48
C ARG A 70 1.12 7.52 18.81
N PRO A 71 2.20 6.80 19.21
CA PRO A 71 2.21 6.04 20.45
C PRO A 71 1.95 6.93 21.68
N ARG A 72 0.97 6.52 22.49
CA ARG A 72 0.66 7.16 23.78
C ARG A 72 1.34 6.43 24.95
N LEU A 73 1.50 5.11 24.81
CA LEU A 73 2.21 4.23 25.73
C LEU A 73 3.55 3.82 25.12
N GLU A 74 4.29 2.91 25.77
CA GLU A 74 5.59 2.42 25.27
C GLU A 74 5.49 1.77 23.88
N MET A 75 4.38 1.07 23.61
CA MET A 75 4.13 0.38 22.35
C MET A 75 2.66 0.43 21.97
N ASN A 76 2.39 0.49 20.67
CA ASN A 76 1.07 0.23 20.13
C ASN A 76 0.79 -1.28 20.05
N ILE A 77 -0.46 -1.63 19.75
CA ILE A 77 -0.84 -3.02 19.47
C ILE A 77 -0.12 -3.48 18.19
N ALA A 78 0.37 -4.72 18.23
CA ALA A 78 1.09 -5.32 17.11
C ALA A 78 0.18 -5.49 15.89
N SER A 79 0.72 -5.31 14.68
CA SER A 79 0.01 -5.52 13.42
C SER A 79 0.95 -6.14 12.40
N GLY A 80 0.46 -7.09 11.61
CA GLY A 80 1.28 -7.85 10.69
C GLY A 80 0.52 -9.04 10.13
N ILE A 81 1.20 -10.16 9.97
CA ILE A 81 0.76 -11.27 9.13
C ILE A 81 0.62 -12.53 10.01
N PRO A 82 -0.61 -12.87 10.45
CA PRO A 82 -0.84 -14.04 11.31
C PRO A 82 -0.39 -15.34 10.65
N LYS A 83 -0.62 -15.50 9.34
CA LYS A 83 -0.25 -16.71 8.58
C LYS A 83 0.98 -16.45 7.72
N PHE A 84 2.06 -15.96 8.31
CA PHE A 84 3.26 -15.55 7.57
C PHE A 84 3.99 -16.74 6.94
N PHE A 85 4.21 -17.82 7.69
CA PHE A 85 4.90 -19.00 7.14
C PHE A 85 4.34 -20.32 7.72
N PRO A 86 4.03 -21.35 6.91
CA PRO A 86 3.47 -22.61 7.41
C PRO A 86 4.46 -23.37 8.31
N LEU A 87 4.00 -23.83 9.47
CA LEU A 87 4.85 -24.61 10.39
C LEU A 87 5.25 -25.96 9.82
N ALA A 88 4.38 -26.57 9.01
CA ALA A 88 4.67 -27.82 8.34
C ALA A 88 5.93 -27.74 7.46
N MET A 89 6.27 -26.56 6.92
CA MET A 89 7.50 -26.37 6.14
C MET A 89 8.74 -26.27 7.01
N ILE A 90 8.67 -25.59 8.17
CA ILE A 90 9.79 -25.52 9.13
C ILE A 90 10.11 -26.91 9.71
N GLN A 91 9.07 -27.73 9.94
CA GLN A 91 9.22 -29.05 10.55
C GLN A 91 9.86 -30.10 9.62
N GLN A 92 10.06 -29.77 8.34
CA GLN A 92 10.77 -30.65 7.41
C GLN A 92 12.26 -30.71 7.79
N ALA A 93 12.83 -31.92 7.76
CA ALA A 93 14.20 -32.18 8.20
C ALA A 93 15.26 -31.39 7.39
N ASP A 94 14.96 -31.06 6.14
CA ASP A 94 15.84 -30.26 5.26
C ASP A 94 15.17 -28.93 4.87
N ASN A 95 14.46 -28.31 5.80
CA ASN A 95 13.88 -27.00 5.54
C ASN A 95 15.01 -25.98 5.28
N PRO A 96 14.89 -25.14 4.25
CA PRO A 96 15.96 -24.23 3.87
C PRO A 96 16.06 -22.98 4.76
N TYR A 97 15.07 -22.74 5.64
CA TYR A 97 14.93 -21.50 6.40
C TYR A 97 15.52 -21.55 7.81
N VAL A 98 15.77 -22.75 8.34
CA VAL A 98 16.41 -23.00 9.64
C VAL A 98 17.62 -23.90 9.43
N ARG A 99 18.81 -23.37 9.70
CA ARG A 99 20.08 -24.11 9.70
C ARG A 99 20.79 -23.83 11.02
N ASP A 100 21.45 -24.85 11.57
CA ASP A 100 22.15 -24.74 12.87
C ASP A 100 21.29 -24.11 13.97
N ASP A 101 20.03 -24.58 14.08
CA ASP A 101 19.02 -24.07 15.03
C ASP A 101 18.79 -22.55 14.96
N THR A 102 19.07 -21.95 13.80
CA THR A 102 19.07 -20.50 13.61
C THR A 102 18.23 -20.12 12.40
N MET A 103 17.45 -19.04 12.54
CA MET A 103 16.68 -18.43 11.47
C MET A 103 16.99 -16.93 11.36
N PHE A 104 16.91 -16.39 10.14
CA PHE A 104 17.11 -14.96 9.90
C PHE A 104 15.84 -14.31 9.36
N ILE A 105 15.39 -13.26 10.03
CA ILE A 105 14.24 -12.45 9.62
C ILE A 105 14.69 -11.01 9.46
N LYS A 106 14.35 -10.39 8.34
CA LYS A 106 14.54 -8.97 8.09
C LYS A 106 13.20 -8.27 7.96
N VAL A 107 13.11 -7.10 8.58
CA VAL A 107 11.98 -6.20 8.45
C VAL A 107 12.47 -4.94 7.74
N MET A 108 11.78 -4.57 6.67
CA MET A 108 12.07 -3.39 5.87
C MET A 108 10.88 -2.44 5.96
N VAL A 109 11.16 -1.15 6.04
CA VAL A 109 10.14 -0.10 6.03
C VAL A 109 10.42 0.80 4.84
N ASP A 110 9.45 0.93 3.95
CA ASP A 110 9.58 1.76 2.77
C ASP A 110 9.30 3.23 3.08
N PHE A 111 10.35 4.04 3.11
CA PHE A 111 10.28 5.49 3.30
C PHE A 111 10.17 6.29 1.99
N ASN A 112 9.85 5.65 0.86
CA ASN A 112 9.74 6.33 -0.43
C ASN A 112 8.72 7.49 -0.46
N ASP A 113 7.72 7.44 0.43
CA ASP A 113 6.72 8.50 0.61
C ASP A 113 7.19 9.61 1.57
N MET A 114 8.46 9.60 2.02
CA MET A 114 9.05 10.72 2.77
C MET A 114 9.44 11.89 1.85
N PRO A 115 9.38 13.13 2.36
CA PRO A 115 9.96 14.28 1.69
C PRO A 115 11.41 14.02 1.30
N LYS A 116 11.76 14.33 0.04
CA LYS A 116 13.08 14.03 -0.54
C LYS A 116 14.25 14.65 0.24
N THR A 117 14.00 15.73 0.97
CA THR A 117 14.97 16.36 1.87
C THR A 117 15.44 15.44 3.01
N LEU A 118 14.70 14.39 3.32
CA LEU A 118 15.01 13.44 4.40
C LEU A 118 15.66 12.13 3.89
N LEU A 119 15.77 11.94 2.58
CA LEU A 119 16.37 10.74 1.97
C LEU A 119 17.82 10.45 2.40
N PRO A 120 18.72 11.44 2.56
CA PRO A 120 20.08 11.19 3.04
C PRO A 120 20.06 10.49 4.40
N TYR A 121 19.13 10.85 5.28
CA TYR A 121 19.01 10.26 6.61
C TYR A 121 18.40 8.86 6.58
N ALA A 122 17.44 8.59 5.68
CA ALA A 122 16.80 7.28 5.56
C ALA A 122 17.74 6.17 5.08
N LEU A 123 18.67 6.49 4.17
CA LEU A 123 19.63 5.52 3.62
C LEU A 123 20.83 5.25 4.53
N ILE A 124 21.08 6.12 5.51
CA ILE A 124 22.08 5.94 6.58
C ILE A 124 21.55 4.99 7.68
N LEU A 125 20.24 4.71 7.73
CA LEU A 125 19.62 3.85 8.77
C LEU A 125 19.99 2.36 8.66
N ASN A 126 20.72 1.93 7.63
CA ASN A 126 21.38 0.64 7.63
C ASN A 126 22.88 0.82 7.95
N PRO A 127 23.26 0.92 9.24
CA PRO A 127 24.65 1.16 9.65
C PRO A 127 25.59 0.02 9.30
N GLY A 128 25.07 -1.13 8.84
CA GLY A 128 25.88 -2.28 8.40
C GLY A 128 26.56 -2.08 7.05
N PHE A 129 26.21 -1.05 6.28
CA PHE A 129 26.86 -0.78 4.99
C PHE A 129 28.04 0.18 5.13
N PRO A 130 29.19 -0.06 4.46
CA PRO A 130 30.28 0.90 4.38
C PRO A 130 29.82 2.26 3.82
N MET A 131 30.37 3.36 4.32
CA MET A 131 29.95 4.73 3.96
C MET A 131 29.87 5.02 2.45
N HIS A 132 30.82 4.48 1.67
CA HIS A 132 30.83 4.66 0.23
C HIS A 132 29.64 3.96 -0.46
N VAL A 133 29.19 2.81 0.08
CA VAL A 133 28.01 2.08 -0.42
C VAL A 133 26.75 2.87 -0.10
N GLN A 134 26.66 3.45 1.11
CA GLN A 134 25.53 4.32 1.47
C GLN A 134 25.43 5.52 0.52
N GLN A 135 26.56 6.18 0.22
CA GLN A 135 26.61 7.31 -0.73
C GLN A 135 26.22 6.91 -2.16
N LEU A 136 26.66 5.73 -2.61
CA LEU A 136 26.30 5.19 -3.92
C LEU A 136 24.78 4.93 -4.01
N LEU A 137 24.20 4.29 -3.00
CA LEU A 137 22.77 3.99 -2.95
C LEU A 137 21.91 5.26 -2.93
N ILE A 138 22.34 6.29 -2.17
CA ILE A 138 21.70 7.62 -2.16
C ILE A 138 21.68 8.22 -3.56
N LYS A 139 22.83 8.19 -4.25
CA LYS A 139 22.95 8.77 -5.59
C LYS A 139 22.10 8.01 -6.62
N GLN A 140 22.18 6.69 -6.64
CA GLN A 140 21.43 5.85 -7.59
C GLN A 140 19.92 5.98 -7.43
N GLU A 141 19.40 6.01 -6.21
CA GLU A 141 17.96 6.12 -5.99
C GLU A 141 17.43 7.51 -6.39
N ALA A 142 18.22 8.58 -6.14
CA ALA A 142 17.90 9.92 -6.60
C ALA A 142 17.83 10.01 -8.14
N GLU A 143 18.80 9.39 -8.83
CA GLU A 143 18.87 9.34 -10.29
C GLU A 143 17.73 8.52 -10.90
N ARG A 144 17.47 7.31 -10.36
CA ARG A 144 16.40 6.41 -10.81
C ARG A 144 15.04 7.10 -10.74
N ARG A 145 14.75 7.83 -9.65
CA ARG A 145 13.49 8.56 -9.50
C ARG A 145 13.40 9.81 -10.36
N ALA A 146 14.52 10.50 -10.62
CA ALA A 146 14.53 11.61 -11.57
C ALA A 146 14.15 11.15 -12.99
N GLN A 147 14.66 9.99 -13.41
CA GLN A 147 14.30 9.37 -14.69
C GLN A 147 12.82 8.99 -14.76
N GLN A 148 12.25 8.43 -13.68
CA GLN A 148 10.82 8.11 -13.61
C GLN A 148 9.93 9.36 -13.70
N GLN A 149 10.33 10.47 -13.07
CA GLN A 149 9.59 11.74 -13.14
C GLN A 149 9.67 12.38 -14.54
N GLN A 150 10.82 12.30 -15.22
CA GLN A 150 10.94 12.78 -16.61
C GLN A 150 10.07 11.97 -17.58
N GLN A 151 10.01 10.65 -17.41
CA GLN A 151 9.14 9.79 -18.24
C GLN A 151 7.65 10.08 -18.03
N GLN A 152 7.23 10.40 -16.80
CA GLN A 152 5.83 10.78 -16.52
C GLN A 152 5.46 12.15 -17.10
N GLN A 153 6.41 13.09 -17.18
CA GLN A 153 6.16 14.42 -17.76
C GLN A 153 6.11 14.40 -19.30
N GLN A 154 6.84 13.50 -19.95
CA GLN A 154 6.81 13.37 -21.42
C GLN A 154 5.54 12.68 -21.96
N GLN A 155 4.71 12.10 -21.10
CA GLN A 155 3.44 11.45 -21.49
C GLN A 155 2.20 12.32 -21.29
N GLN A 156 2.33 13.58 -20.85
CA GLN A 156 1.19 14.51 -20.84
C GLN A 156 0.97 15.10 -22.25
N PRO A 157 -0.23 14.96 -22.85
CA PRO A 157 -0.48 15.52 -24.17
C PRO A 157 -0.52 17.06 -24.09
N GLN A 158 0.15 17.70 -25.05
CA GLN A 158 0.16 19.16 -25.19
C GLN A 158 -1.28 19.69 -25.35
N PRO A 159 -1.67 20.80 -24.70
CA PRO A 159 -2.96 21.42 -24.95
C PRO A 159 -3.00 21.94 -26.39
N GLY A 160 -3.74 21.24 -27.24
CA GLY A 160 -3.94 21.62 -28.64
C GLY A 160 -4.62 22.97 -28.76
N SER A 161 -4.09 23.82 -29.64
CA SER A 161 -4.73 25.04 -30.12
C SER A 161 -6.09 24.69 -30.75
N ILE A 162 -7.19 25.04 -30.08
CA ILE A 162 -8.54 24.92 -30.64
C ILE A 162 -8.75 26.13 -31.57
N SER A 163 -8.64 25.91 -32.88
CA SER A 163 -9.25 26.83 -33.87
C SER A 163 -10.76 26.64 -33.81
N ILE A 164 -11.45 27.65 -33.31
CA ILE A 164 -12.92 27.66 -33.23
C ILE A 164 -13.44 28.01 -34.63
N ASN A 165 -13.92 27.01 -35.38
CA ASN A 165 -14.81 27.27 -36.52
C ASN A 165 -16.21 27.53 -35.97
N LEU A 166 -16.64 28.79 -35.99
CA LEU A 166 -18.02 29.17 -35.72
C LEU A 166 -18.92 28.68 -36.87
N PRO A 167 -20.02 27.95 -36.60
CA PRO A 167 -21.02 27.68 -37.62
C PRO A 167 -21.83 28.96 -37.92
N ILE A 168 -22.05 29.20 -39.21
CA ILE A 168 -22.86 30.28 -39.76
C ILE A 168 -24.33 30.05 -39.35
N VAL A 169 -24.93 31.06 -38.73
CA VAL A 169 -26.36 31.11 -38.36
C VAL A 169 -27.21 31.45 -39.59
N PRO A 170 -28.27 30.71 -39.93
CA PRO A 170 -29.35 31.22 -40.77
C PRO A 170 -30.44 31.88 -39.91
N GLU A 171 -30.88 33.06 -40.34
CA GLU A 171 -31.99 33.86 -39.79
C GLU A 171 -33.39 33.21 -40.00
N PRO A 172 -34.45 33.69 -39.30
CA PRO A 172 -35.57 32.88 -38.82
C PRO A 172 -36.79 32.84 -39.76
N LEU A 173 -37.66 31.84 -39.58
CA LEU A 173 -39.04 31.83 -40.08
C LEU A 173 -40.04 31.63 -38.94
N GLU A 174 -41.15 32.37 -39.06
CA GLU A 174 -42.18 32.71 -38.09
C GLU A 174 -43.09 31.55 -37.61
N SER A 175 -43.48 31.69 -36.34
CA SER A 175 -44.68 31.26 -35.59
C SER A 175 -45.77 30.40 -36.27
N GLN A 176 -46.16 29.29 -35.61
CA GLN A 176 -47.56 28.84 -35.45
C GLN A 176 -47.80 28.14 -34.08
N GLU A 177 -49.05 28.26 -33.62
CA GLU A 177 -49.65 28.15 -32.27
C GLU A 177 -49.90 26.71 -31.70
N PRO A 178 -50.31 26.57 -30.41
CA PRO A 178 -50.32 25.28 -29.70
C PRO A 178 -51.62 24.47 -29.91
N VAL A 179 -51.51 23.14 -29.81
CA VAL A 179 -52.66 22.20 -29.86
C VAL A 179 -52.90 21.62 -28.47
N GLU A 180 -54.15 21.78 -27.98
CA GLU A 180 -54.69 21.23 -26.74
C GLU A 180 -54.73 19.69 -26.74
N ILE A 181 -54.61 19.10 -25.55
CA ILE A 181 -54.69 17.65 -25.29
C ILE A 181 -56.03 17.39 -24.60
N ASP A 182 -56.96 16.73 -25.30
CA ASP A 182 -58.21 16.22 -24.72
C ASP A 182 -57.98 14.85 -24.06
N LEU A 183 -58.46 14.72 -22.83
CA LEU A 183 -58.53 13.48 -22.05
C LEU A 183 -59.91 12.86 -22.28
N ASP A 184 -59.96 11.62 -22.77
CA ASP A 184 -61.16 10.80 -22.65
C ASP A 184 -60.87 9.49 -21.93
N GLU A 185 -61.57 9.35 -20.81
CA GLU A 185 -61.80 8.14 -20.03
C GLU A 185 -62.64 7.15 -20.84
N ASP A 186 -62.18 5.91 -21.00
CA ASP A 186 -63.00 4.68 -20.99
C ASP A 186 -62.23 3.51 -21.60
N ASN A 187 -61.56 2.70 -20.77
CA ASN A 187 -61.59 1.25 -21.02
C ASN A 187 -61.46 0.44 -19.72
N TRP A 188 -62.43 -0.44 -19.55
CA TRP A 188 -62.89 -0.99 -18.28
C TRP A 188 -62.59 -2.49 -18.18
N LYS A 189 -62.07 -2.87 -17.01
CA LYS A 189 -62.14 -4.15 -16.29
C LYS A 189 -61.50 -5.44 -16.83
N GLY A 190 -60.81 -6.09 -15.88
CA GLY A 190 -60.63 -7.54 -15.77
C GLY A 190 -59.89 -7.92 -14.48
N ARG A 191 -60.50 -7.74 -13.31
CA ARG A 191 -60.97 -8.78 -12.37
C ARG A 191 -59.86 -9.64 -11.72
N GLN A 192 -59.62 -9.39 -10.44
CA GLN A 192 -58.96 -10.30 -9.50
C GLN A 192 -59.89 -11.48 -9.13
N SER A 193 -59.32 -12.64 -8.83
CA SER A 193 -59.55 -13.35 -7.55
C SER A 193 -58.50 -14.43 -7.31
N SER A 194 -58.12 -14.48 -6.05
CA SER A 194 -57.15 -15.30 -5.31
C SER A 194 -57.44 -16.81 -5.27
N THR A 195 -56.40 -17.63 -5.12
CA THR A 195 -56.07 -18.35 -3.87
C THR A 195 -54.57 -18.61 -3.84
#